data_AF-A0A7W0N887-F1
#
_entry.id   AF-A0A7W0N887-F1
#
_cell.length_a   1.000
_cell.length_b   1.000
_cell.length_c   1.000
_cell.angle_alpha   90.00
_cell.angle_beta   90.00
_cell.angle_gamma   90.00
#
_symmetry.space_group_name_H-M   'P 1'
#
loop_
_entity.id
_entity.type
_entity.pdbx_description
1 polymer ?
#
loop_
_entity_poly.entity_id
_entity_poly.type
_entity_poly.pdbx_seq_one_letter_code
_entity_poly.pdbx_strand_id
1 'polypeptide(L)'
;YYRVFQDWRAWTQEGTLDILTPMIFKQEHIVSVRAQYDDWLTFTKELAQANNRHSVPGLGVYLNSIEGSLRQTRRALARPPFETSNAPAADGVIFYALGNTLSGVTTNNSTNAAVANNPFSYPTPGISTPKRTNADFFAALRTGASANVATRFEDSMLAPLFPTFVPVPEMLWKSQPTEGYVMGFAKRVDNTPLDGATVTITNLNTGSTRTTVTDGSGFYGGLKLKPGRYLVKAVLNNEMLYSCVAEVSAGTVTTADLHPETTAPTTSAVLNPSPANGSNGWYVTNVTVSLSASDDCSGVAATEYSSDGVNWTPYTGSISISDEGATTVSYRSTDRAGNTEVVKTVTVQIDKTVPTINLKANPSRIYPPNGQSVTVTLSGVGSDAISGLASVSYVVTDEYGTTMNIPTRTLSGNSASWTDSLIVEASRRGDDLDGRLYRVVATITDAAGNTSTATADIVIEHDRGNH
;
A
#
# COMPACT_ATOMS: atom_id res chain seq x y z
N TYR A 1 14.87 -34.84 -39.10
CA TYR A 1 14.53 -34.18 -37.83
C TYR A 1 13.84 -35.09 -36.80
N TYR A 2 13.67 -36.40 -37.05
CA TYR A 2 13.06 -37.33 -36.09
C TYR A 2 13.79 -37.43 -34.73
N ARG A 3 15.11 -37.23 -34.70
CA ARG A 3 15.93 -37.33 -33.47
C ARG A 3 15.63 -36.25 -32.41
N VAL A 4 14.96 -35.17 -32.81
CA VAL A 4 14.55 -34.07 -31.94
C VAL A 4 13.03 -33.90 -31.90
N PHE A 5 12.30 -34.92 -32.38
CA PHE A 5 10.83 -34.94 -32.39
C PHE A 5 10.18 -33.70 -33.02
N GLN A 6 10.85 -33.08 -34.01
CA GLN A 6 10.29 -31.95 -34.75
C GLN A 6 9.49 -32.44 -35.96
N ASP A 7 8.17 -32.33 -35.87
CA ASP A 7 7.23 -32.64 -36.96
C ASP A 7 6.56 -31.37 -37.48
N TRP A 8 7.31 -30.62 -38.28
CA TRP A 8 6.82 -29.39 -38.92
C TRP A 8 5.55 -29.61 -39.73
N ARG A 9 5.38 -30.79 -40.34
CA ARG A 9 4.19 -31.08 -41.17
C ARG A 9 2.95 -31.18 -40.31
N ALA A 10 2.98 -31.99 -39.26
CA ALA A 10 1.85 -32.15 -38.34
C ALA A 10 1.49 -30.82 -37.67
N TRP A 11 2.48 -30.14 -37.09
CA TRP A 11 2.24 -28.87 -36.38
C TRP A 11 1.61 -27.79 -37.27
N THR A 12 2.00 -27.73 -38.54
CA THR A 12 1.41 -26.79 -39.49
C THR A 12 0.01 -27.20 -39.93
N GLN A 13 -0.22 -28.50 -40.22
CA GLN A 13 -1.52 -29.02 -40.64
C GLN A 13 -2.58 -28.93 -39.55
N GLU A 14 -2.19 -29.17 -38.30
CA GLU A 14 -3.06 -29.07 -37.12
C GLU A 14 -3.34 -27.61 -36.71
N GLY A 15 -2.60 -26.65 -37.28
CA GLY A 15 -2.74 -25.24 -36.96
C GLY A 15 -2.08 -24.81 -35.64
N THR A 16 -1.18 -25.63 -35.11
CA THR A 16 -0.35 -25.32 -33.94
C THR A 16 0.61 -24.16 -34.20
N LEU A 17 0.97 -23.91 -35.47
CA LEU A 17 1.86 -22.84 -35.90
C LEU A 17 1.14 -21.86 -36.83
N ASP A 18 1.21 -20.56 -36.52
CA ASP A 18 0.81 -19.48 -37.42
C ASP A 18 1.90 -19.10 -38.43
N ILE A 19 3.17 -19.23 -38.02
CA ILE A 19 4.35 -18.83 -38.79
C ILE A 19 5.36 -19.99 -38.79
N LEU A 20 5.78 -20.42 -39.98
CA LEU A 20 6.83 -21.42 -40.16
C LEU A 20 8.18 -20.74 -40.26
N THR A 21 9.03 -20.93 -39.25
CA THR A 21 10.40 -20.40 -39.20
C THR A 21 11.42 -21.52 -38.94
N PRO A 22 11.62 -22.44 -39.89
CA PRO A 22 12.70 -23.40 -39.78
C PRO A 22 14.06 -22.70 -39.89
N MET A 23 15.04 -23.21 -39.13
CA MET A 23 16.41 -22.75 -39.17
C MET A 23 17.14 -23.35 -40.40
N ILE A 24 17.07 -22.66 -41.55
CA ILE A 24 17.69 -23.09 -42.80
C ILE A 24 19.14 -22.59 -42.87
N PHE A 25 19.96 -23.00 -41.89
CA PHE A 25 21.34 -22.54 -41.75
C PHE A 25 22.27 -23.31 -42.68
N LYS A 26 22.45 -22.78 -43.89
CA LYS A 26 23.15 -23.45 -44.99
C LYS A 26 24.16 -22.50 -45.64
N GLN A 27 25.32 -23.06 -45.98
CA GLN A 27 26.41 -22.34 -46.63
C GLN A 27 26.13 -22.21 -48.14
N GLU A 28 26.02 -20.97 -48.61
CA GLU A 28 25.67 -20.63 -49.98
C GLU A 28 26.73 -21.05 -51.02
N HIS A 29 27.99 -21.07 -50.62
CA HIS A 29 29.12 -21.31 -51.50
C HIS A 29 29.39 -22.80 -51.78
N ILE A 30 28.82 -23.72 -50.99
CA ILE A 30 28.96 -25.16 -51.20
C ILE A 30 27.73 -25.66 -51.97
N VAL A 31 27.91 -26.07 -53.22
CA VAL A 31 26.80 -26.43 -54.13
C VAL A 31 25.82 -27.43 -53.52
N SER A 32 26.31 -28.50 -52.88
CA SER A 32 25.46 -29.51 -52.24
C SER A 32 24.70 -28.98 -51.02
N VAL A 33 25.27 -28.04 -50.27
CA VAL A 33 24.64 -27.43 -49.09
C VAL A 33 23.64 -26.35 -49.50
N ARG A 34 23.91 -25.65 -50.61
CA ARG A 34 22.96 -24.73 -51.26
C ARG A 34 21.73 -25.49 -51.76
N ALA A 35 21.89 -26.65 -52.39
CA ALA A 35 20.75 -27.47 -52.79
C ALA A 35 19.86 -27.83 -51.58
N GLN A 36 20.46 -28.17 -50.43
CA GLN A 36 19.70 -28.39 -49.20
C GLN A 36 18.98 -27.13 -48.71
N TYR A 37 19.57 -25.93 -48.88
CA TYR A 37 18.88 -24.67 -48.57
C TYR A 37 17.61 -24.54 -49.42
N ASP A 38 17.75 -24.76 -50.72
CA ASP A 38 16.65 -24.65 -51.67
C ASP A 38 15.55 -25.69 -51.36
N ASP A 39 15.91 -26.95 -51.08
CA ASP A 39 14.93 -27.99 -50.68
C ASP A 39 14.12 -27.61 -49.42
N TRP A 40 14.82 -27.12 -48.38
CA TRP A 40 14.16 -26.66 -47.15
C TRP A 40 13.30 -25.42 -47.38
N LEU A 41 13.75 -24.52 -48.24
CA LEU A 41 13.03 -23.30 -48.57
C LEU A 41 11.73 -23.63 -49.31
N THR A 42 11.80 -24.47 -50.35
CA THR A 42 10.64 -24.97 -51.09
C THR A 42 9.67 -25.68 -50.15
N PHE A 43 10.16 -26.61 -49.33
CA PHE A 43 9.33 -27.30 -48.32
C PHE A 43 8.60 -26.31 -47.39
N THR A 44 9.29 -25.30 -46.90
CA THR A 44 8.72 -24.31 -45.96
C THR A 44 7.60 -23.50 -46.61
N LYS A 45 7.85 -22.99 -47.82
CA LYS A 45 6.91 -22.17 -48.59
C LYS A 45 5.67 -22.97 -48.98
N GLU A 46 5.85 -24.17 -49.52
CA GLU A 46 4.75 -25.03 -49.95
C GLU A 46 3.91 -25.51 -48.76
N LEU A 47 4.56 -25.92 -47.66
CA LEU A 47 3.84 -26.36 -46.47
C LEU A 47 3.04 -25.22 -45.83
N ALA A 48 3.62 -24.01 -45.74
CA ALA A 48 2.91 -22.85 -45.21
C ALA A 48 1.69 -22.50 -46.08
N GLN A 49 1.89 -22.42 -47.40
CA GLN A 49 0.82 -22.09 -48.34
C GLN A 49 -0.31 -23.12 -48.32
N ALA A 50 0.02 -24.41 -48.37
CA ALA A 50 -0.96 -25.49 -48.38
C ALA A 50 -1.86 -25.51 -47.13
N ASN A 51 -1.43 -24.85 -46.05
CA ASN A 51 -2.14 -24.81 -44.77
C ASN A 51 -2.54 -23.39 -44.33
N ASN A 52 -2.50 -22.42 -45.26
CA ASN A 52 -2.84 -21.01 -44.99
C ASN A 52 -2.07 -20.41 -43.80
N ARG A 53 -0.76 -20.65 -43.74
CA ARG A 53 0.17 -20.13 -42.74
C ARG A 53 1.22 -19.22 -43.39
N HIS A 54 1.92 -18.44 -42.58
CA HIS A 54 3.04 -17.63 -43.05
C HIS A 54 4.34 -18.45 -43.11
N SER A 55 5.18 -18.16 -44.10
CA SER A 55 6.53 -18.71 -44.22
C SER A 55 7.56 -17.61 -43.99
N VAL A 56 8.38 -17.76 -42.95
CA VAL A 56 9.46 -16.82 -42.61
C VAL A 56 10.71 -17.64 -42.31
N PRO A 57 11.42 -18.16 -43.34
CA PRO A 57 12.60 -19.00 -43.15
C PRO A 57 13.71 -18.26 -42.40
N GLY A 58 14.39 -18.99 -41.49
CA GLY A 58 15.55 -18.50 -40.76
C GLY A 58 16.84 -18.71 -41.54
N LEU A 59 17.47 -17.63 -42.00
CA LEU A 59 18.71 -17.63 -42.76
C LEU A 59 19.92 -17.51 -41.83
N GLY A 60 20.85 -18.45 -41.97
CA GLY A 60 22.09 -18.51 -41.22
C GLY A 60 23.13 -17.52 -41.76
N VAL A 61 22.91 -16.21 -41.62
CA VAL A 61 23.82 -15.17 -42.16
C VAL A 61 25.21 -15.22 -41.55
N TYR A 62 25.35 -15.76 -40.34
CA TYR A 62 26.65 -16.01 -39.72
C TYR A 62 27.50 -17.01 -40.51
N LEU A 63 26.89 -17.87 -41.34
CA LEU A 63 27.57 -18.87 -42.19
C LEU A 63 27.93 -18.34 -43.58
N ASN A 64 27.51 -17.14 -43.95
CA ASN A 64 27.55 -16.65 -45.32
C ASN A 64 28.19 -15.27 -45.40
N SER A 65 28.70 -14.90 -46.58
CA SER A 65 29.05 -13.50 -46.83
C SER A 65 27.78 -12.65 -46.95
N ILE A 66 27.94 -11.33 -46.99
CA ILE A 66 26.81 -10.42 -47.27
C ILE A 66 26.17 -10.81 -48.61
N GLU A 67 26.96 -10.97 -49.68
CA GLU A 67 26.51 -11.37 -51.01
C GLU A 67 25.76 -12.71 -51.00
N GLY A 68 26.27 -13.70 -50.25
CA GLY A 68 25.62 -15.01 -50.15
C GLY A 68 24.29 -14.94 -49.40
N SER A 69 24.23 -14.13 -48.35
CA SER A 69 23.01 -13.88 -47.58
C SER A 69 21.96 -13.14 -48.41
N LEU A 70 22.36 -12.17 -49.24
CA LEU A 70 21.46 -11.47 -50.16
C LEU A 70 20.88 -12.44 -51.19
N ARG A 71 21.69 -13.32 -51.79
CA ARG A 71 21.19 -14.36 -52.72
C ARG A 71 20.19 -15.30 -52.07
N GLN A 72 20.48 -15.81 -50.88
CA GLN A 72 19.54 -16.64 -50.12
C GLN A 72 18.23 -15.90 -49.84
N THR A 73 18.31 -14.64 -49.42
CA THR A 73 17.14 -13.78 -49.17
C THR A 73 16.34 -13.57 -50.45
N ARG A 74 17.00 -13.32 -51.58
CA ARG A 74 16.36 -13.13 -52.86
C ARG A 74 15.61 -14.38 -53.32
N ARG A 75 16.20 -15.57 -53.13
CA ARG A 75 15.49 -16.85 -53.38
C ARG A 75 14.31 -17.03 -52.43
N ALA A 76 14.43 -16.65 -51.17
CA ALA A 76 13.31 -16.71 -50.23
C ALA A 76 12.13 -15.82 -50.64
N LEU A 77 12.42 -14.60 -51.10
CA LEU A 77 11.39 -13.62 -51.49
C LEU A 77 10.95 -13.70 -52.95
N ALA A 78 11.60 -14.53 -53.78
CA ALA A 78 11.25 -14.68 -55.19
C ALA A 78 9.95 -15.48 -55.38
N ARG A 79 9.18 -15.09 -56.41
CA ARG A 79 8.17 -15.93 -57.07
C ARG A 79 8.81 -16.63 -58.29
N PRO A 80 8.27 -17.76 -58.78
CA PRO A 80 8.80 -18.46 -59.97
C PRO A 80 9.00 -17.50 -61.17
N PRO A 81 10.03 -17.68 -62.02
CA PRO A 81 10.60 -18.96 -62.47
C PRO A 81 12.02 -19.28 -61.96
N PHE A 82 12.49 -18.63 -60.89
CA PHE A 82 13.83 -18.89 -60.33
C PHE A 82 13.98 -20.29 -59.69
N GLU A 83 12.87 -20.96 -59.40
CA GLU A 83 12.80 -22.33 -58.89
C GLU A 83 11.90 -23.15 -59.84
N THR A 84 12.19 -24.46 -59.99
CA THR A 84 11.32 -25.42 -60.70
C THR A 84 10.06 -25.78 -59.89
N SER A 85 9.79 -25.09 -58.78
CA SER A 85 8.66 -25.27 -57.89
C SER A 85 7.57 -24.22 -58.14
N ASN A 86 6.30 -24.56 -57.89
CA ASN A 86 5.19 -23.59 -57.89
C ASN A 86 5.07 -22.85 -56.54
N ALA A 87 6.10 -22.93 -55.69
CA ALA A 87 6.08 -22.38 -54.34
C ALA A 87 5.97 -20.83 -54.38
N PRO A 88 5.19 -20.22 -53.47
CA PRO A 88 5.06 -18.78 -53.40
C PRO A 88 6.32 -18.15 -52.82
N ALA A 89 6.41 -16.81 -52.92
CA ALA A 89 7.40 -16.07 -52.13
C ALA A 89 7.14 -16.29 -50.64
N ALA A 90 8.21 -16.36 -49.85
CA ALA A 90 8.08 -16.30 -48.41
C ALA A 90 7.54 -14.92 -47.97
N ASP A 91 6.79 -14.89 -46.87
CA ASP A 91 6.24 -13.66 -46.29
C ASP A 91 7.34 -12.75 -45.71
N GLY A 92 8.50 -13.33 -45.38
CA GLY A 92 9.67 -12.62 -44.92
C GLY A 92 10.86 -13.56 -44.71
N VAL A 93 11.91 -13.05 -44.08
CA VAL A 93 13.06 -13.85 -43.63
C VAL A 93 13.48 -13.41 -42.23
N ILE A 94 14.07 -14.32 -41.46
CA ILE A 94 14.73 -13.99 -40.20
C ILE A 94 16.22 -14.26 -40.34
N PHE A 95 17.05 -13.31 -39.94
CA PHE A 95 18.50 -13.46 -39.98
C PHE A 95 19.03 -13.92 -38.63
N TYR A 96 19.71 -15.07 -38.61
CA TYR A 96 20.39 -15.59 -37.43
C TYR A 96 21.88 -15.83 -37.75
N ALA A 97 22.83 -15.56 -36.88
CA ALA A 97 22.80 -14.53 -35.86
C ALA A 97 23.46 -13.28 -36.44
N LEU A 98 22.87 -12.10 -36.20
CA LEU A 98 23.58 -10.84 -36.37
C LEU A 98 24.57 -10.71 -35.20
N GLY A 99 25.82 -11.10 -35.44
CA GLY A 99 26.89 -11.02 -34.42
C GLY A 99 27.15 -9.58 -33.96
N ASN A 100 27.79 -9.41 -32.80
CA ASN A 100 28.19 -8.09 -32.32
C ASN A 100 29.41 -7.58 -33.11
N THR A 101 29.23 -6.49 -33.87
CA THR A 101 30.30 -5.86 -34.67
C THR A 101 30.87 -4.59 -34.02
N LEU A 102 30.61 -4.33 -32.73
CA LEU A 102 31.15 -3.15 -32.02
C LEU A 102 32.69 -3.17 -31.97
N SER A 103 33.29 -1.99 -32.07
CA SER A 103 34.74 -1.80 -31.92
C SER A 103 35.18 -2.28 -30.52
N GLY A 104 36.24 -3.11 -30.46
CA GLY A 104 36.76 -3.68 -29.20
C GLY A 104 36.22 -5.05 -28.80
N VAL A 105 35.20 -5.60 -29.48
CA VAL A 105 34.74 -6.98 -29.24
C VAL A 105 35.59 -7.95 -30.09
N THR A 106 36.49 -8.67 -29.42
CA THR A 106 37.45 -9.61 -30.03
C THR A 106 36.97 -11.07 -30.04
N THR A 107 35.82 -11.38 -29.43
CA THR A 107 35.19 -12.70 -29.51
C THR A 107 34.51 -12.87 -30.87
N ASN A 108 35.36 -13.24 -31.83
CA ASN A 108 35.08 -13.56 -33.22
C ASN A 108 33.81 -14.43 -33.41
N ASN A 109 32.89 -13.97 -34.25
CA ASN A 109 32.18 -14.88 -35.17
C ASN A 109 32.68 -14.74 -36.63
N SER A 110 33.64 -13.84 -36.90
CA SER A 110 34.02 -13.43 -38.26
C SER A 110 35.32 -14.05 -38.79
N THR A 111 35.92 -15.03 -38.12
CA THR A 111 36.95 -15.92 -38.73
C THR A 111 36.32 -16.99 -39.63
N ASN A 112 35.13 -16.72 -40.18
CA ASN A 112 34.32 -17.73 -40.81
C ASN A 112 34.99 -18.23 -42.11
N ALA A 113 35.53 -19.44 -42.07
CA ALA A 113 36.09 -20.14 -43.22
C ALA A 113 35.12 -20.23 -44.41
N ALA A 114 33.81 -20.19 -44.16
CA ALA A 114 32.77 -20.14 -45.20
C ALA A 114 32.78 -18.85 -46.01
N VAL A 115 33.18 -17.73 -45.38
CA VAL A 115 33.32 -16.44 -46.04
C VAL A 115 34.63 -16.43 -46.84
N ALA A 116 35.73 -16.97 -46.29
CA ALA A 116 37.02 -17.09 -46.99
C ALA A 116 36.95 -17.97 -48.25
N ASN A 117 36.09 -19.00 -48.25
CA ASN A 117 35.94 -19.94 -49.36
C ASN A 117 34.78 -19.58 -50.33
N ASN A 118 34.14 -18.42 -50.18
CA ASN A 118 33.04 -18.02 -51.04
C ASN A 118 33.59 -17.34 -52.31
N PRO A 119 33.46 -17.95 -53.51
CA PRO A 119 33.99 -17.38 -54.75
C PRO A 119 33.29 -16.09 -55.19
N PHE A 120 32.16 -15.74 -54.55
CA PHE A 120 31.42 -14.50 -54.76
C PHE A 120 31.62 -13.49 -53.63
N SER A 121 32.32 -13.86 -52.56
CA SER A 121 32.87 -12.86 -51.66
C SER A 121 34.10 -12.29 -52.33
N TYR A 122 34.31 -10.97 -52.29
CA TYR A 122 35.60 -10.40 -52.67
C TYR A 122 36.66 -10.89 -51.66
N PRO A 123 37.38 -11.98 -51.98
CA PRO A 123 38.81 -11.81 -52.19
C PRO A 123 39.39 -12.62 -53.35
N THR A 124 40.43 -12.05 -53.95
CA THR A 124 41.46 -12.74 -54.73
C THR A 124 41.96 -13.98 -53.96
N PRO A 125 42.27 -15.11 -54.61
CA PRO A 125 42.84 -16.27 -53.94
C PRO A 125 44.02 -15.87 -53.03
N GLY A 126 43.93 -16.21 -51.73
CA GLY A 126 44.96 -15.89 -50.73
C GLY A 126 44.74 -14.63 -49.89
N ILE A 127 43.64 -13.89 -50.06
CA ILE A 127 43.28 -12.74 -49.21
C ILE A 127 42.15 -13.14 -48.25
N SER A 128 42.31 -12.86 -46.95
CA SER A 128 41.23 -13.03 -45.97
C SER A 128 40.08 -12.08 -46.29
N THR A 129 38.84 -12.58 -46.34
CA THR A 129 37.68 -11.72 -46.57
C THR A 129 37.58 -10.67 -45.47
N PRO A 130 37.46 -9.37 -45.82
CA PRO A 130 37.40 -8.31 -44.82
C PRO A 130 36.24 -8.52 -43.85
N LYS A 131 36.46 -8.28 -42.56
CA LYS A 131 35.39 -8.17 -41.57
C LYS A 131 34.46 -7.02 -41.98
N ARG A 132 33.17 -7.29 -42.13
CA ARG A 132 32.16 -6.28 -42.50
C ARG A 132 31.20 -6.02 -41.34
N THR A 133 30.67 -4.80 -41.27
CA THR A 133 29.85 -4.36 -40.13
C THR A 133 28.38 -4.74 -40.29
N ASN A 134 27.63 -4.76 -39.19
CA ASN A 134 26.17 -4.85 -39.28
C ASN A 134 25.58 -3.68 -40.09
N ALA A 135 26.21 -2.50 -40.04
CA ALA A 135 25.82 -1.35 -40.85
C ALA A 135 25.94 -1.64 -42.36
N ASP A 136 27.00 -2.33 -42.79
CA ASP A 136 27.15 -2.76 -44.19
C ASP A 136 26.10 -3.80 -44.59
N PHE A 137 25.78 -4.75 -43.71
CA PHE A 137 24.74 -5.73 -43.99
C PHE A 137 23.35 -5.08 -44.11
N PHE A 138 23.01 -4.16 -43.21
CA PHE A 138 21.76 -3.40 -43.26
C PHE A 138 21.70 -2.43 -44.45
N ALA A 139 22.83 -1.84 -44.84
CA ALA A 139 22.91 -1.05 -46.06
C ALA A 139 22.71 -1.95 -47.28
N ALA A 140 23.35 -3.12 -47.32
CA ALA A 140 23.25 -4.06 -48.43
C ALA A 140 21.81 -4.51 -48.69
N LEU A 141 21.06 -4.83 -47.64
CA LEU A 141 19.64 -5.17 -47.73
C LEU A 141 18.78 -4.05 -48.33
N ARG A 142 19.16 -2.78 -48.11
CA ARG A 142 18.41 -1.58 -48.53
C ARG A 142 18.87 -1.01 -49.87
N THR A 143 20.13 -1.18 -50.25
CA THR A 143 20.76 -0.50 -51.38
C THR A 143 21.57 -1.41 -52.31
N GLY A 144 21.83 -2.65 -51.90
CA GLY A 144 22.76 -3.56 -52.58
C GLY A 144 24.25 -3.20 -52.39
N ALA A 145 24.57 -2.25 -51.51
CA ALA A 145 25.93 -1.73 -51.31
C ALA A 145 26.28 -1.55 -49.82
N SER A 146 27.58 -1.33 -49.54
CA SER A 146 28.10 -0.97 -48.22
C SER A 146 27.51 0.34 -47.70
N ALA A 147 27.64 0.60 -46.39
CA ALA A 147 27.05 1.78 -45.76
C ALA A 147 27.57 3.11 -46.33
N ASN A 148 28.83 3.13 -46.76
CA ASN A 148 29.47 4.27 -47.43
C ASN A 148 29.40 4.22 -48.97
N VAL A 149 28.69 3.23 -49.53
CA VAL A 149 28.52 3.00 -50.98
C VAL A 149 29.83 2.66 -51.72
N ALA A 150 30.96 2.52 -51.03
CA ALA A 150 32.26 2.24 -51.64
C ALA A 150 32.37 0.82 -52.23
N THR A 151 31.53 -0.12 -51.79
CA THR A 151 31.53 -1.50 -52.28
C THR A 151 30.10 -1.92 -52.61
N ARG A 152 29.88 -2.43 -53.83
CA ARG A 152 28.62 -3.10 -54.18
C ARG A 152 28.70 -4.59 -53.88
N PHE A 153 27.63 -5.12 -53.31
CA PHE A 153 27.47 -6.55 -52.98
C PHE A 153 26.51 -7.26 -53.94
N GLU A 154 25.71 -6.49 -54.68
CA GLU A 154 24.81 -6.96 -55.73
C GLU A 154 24.99 -6.13 -57.01
N ASP A 155 24.59 -6.72 -58.14
CA ASP A 155 24.50 -6.03 -59.42
C ASP A 155 23.57 -4.81 -59.29
N SER A 156 24.01 -3.66 -59.81
CA SER A 156 23.23 -2.41 -59.83
C SER A 156 21.88 -2.50 -60.54
N MET A 157 21.67 -3.50 -61.39
CA MET A 157 20.38 -3.73 -62.06
C MET A 157 19.36 -4.43 -61.14
N LEU A 158 19.78 -5.01 -60.01
CA LEU A 158 18.87 -5.66 -59.06
C LEU A 158 18.21 -4.61 -58.16
N ALA A 159 16.88 -4.68 -58.06
CA ALA A 159 16.14 -3.94 -57.04
C ALA A 159 16.59 -4.40 -55.64
N PRO A 160 16.77 -3.47 -54.68
CA PRO A 160 17.06 -3.83 -53.29
C PRO A 160 15.98 -4.72 -52.69
N LEU A 161 16.36 -5.56 -51.73
CA LEU A 161 15.44 -6.50 -51.07
C LEU A 161 14.43 -5.79 -50.17
N PHE A 162 14.90 -4.80 -49.39
CA PHE A 162 14.09 -4.04 -48.45
C PHE A 162 14.35 -2.52 -48.62
N PRO A 163 13.93 -1.91 -49.75
CA PRO A 163 14.25 -0.51 -50.03
C PRO A 163 13.55 0.46 -49.08
N THR A 164 12.41 0.06 -48.53
CA THR A 164 11.61 0.87 -47.61
C THR A 164 11.97 0.54 -46.17
N PHE A 165 12.38 1.56 -45.41
CA PHE A 165 12.50 1.43 -43.96
C PHE A 165 11.10 1.40 -43.34
N VAL A 166 10.80 0.34 -42.59
CA VAL A 166 9.58 0.24 -41.81
C VAL A 166 9.96 0.49 -40.34
N PRO A 167 9.51 1.60 -39.73
CA PRO A 167 9.75 1.80 -38.31
C PRO A 167 9.04 0.72 -37.51
N VAL A 168 9.65 0.29 -36.40
CA VAL A 168 8.97 -0.58 -35.45
C VAL A 168 7.70 0.14 -35.00
N PRO A 169 6.50 -0.46 -35.16
CA PRO A 169 5.27 0.16 -34.69
C PRO A 169 5.36 0.53 -33.22
N GLU A 170 4.81 1.69 -32.85
CA GLU A 170 4.75 2.08 -31.44
C GLU A 170 3.95 1.04 -30.67
N MET A 171 4.59 0.42 -29.68
CA MET A 171 3.94 -0.46 -28.73
C MET A 171 3.39 0.41 -27.60
N LEU A 172 2.17 0.94 -27.74
CA LEU A 172 1.56 1.83 -26.74
C LEU A 172 1.54 1.24 -25.33
N TRP A 173 1.42 -0.09 -25.21
CA TRP A 173 1.50 -0.78 -23.93
C TRP A 173 2.89 -0.70 -23.25
N LYS A 174 3.94 -0.33 -23.99
CA LYS A 174 5.28 -0.03 -23.48
C LYS A 174 5.51 1.48 -23.30
N SER A 175 5.12 2.29 -24.28
CA SER A 175 5.40 3.74 -24.25
C SER A 175 4.44 4.54 -23.37
N GLN A 176 3.19 4.09 -23.25
CA GLN A 176 2.12 4.76 -22.50
C GLN A 176 1.26 3.71 -21.75
N PRO A 177 1.85 2.98 -20.79
CA PRO A 177 1.11 1.95 -20.08
C PRO A 177 0.01 2.58 -19.24
N THR A 178 -1.16 1.93 -19.23
CA THR A 178 -2.31 2.29 -18.36
C THR A 178 -2.62 1.21 -17.33
N GLU A 179 -1.81 0.15 -17.33
CA GLU A 179 -1.98 -1.06 -16.53
C GLU A 179 -0.63 -1.53 -16.02
N GLY A 180 -0.62 -2.14 -14.84
CA GLY A 180 0.54 -2.77 -14.22
C GLY A 180 0.37 -4.28 -14.12
N TYR A 181 1.34 -4.90 -13.45
CA TYR A 181 1.44 -6.34 -13.28
C TYR A 181 1.81 -6.65 -11.83
N VAL A 182 1.39 -7.82 -11.35
CA VAL A 182 1.85 -8.39 -10.09
C VAL A 182 2.51 -9.73 -10.37
N MET A 183 3.58 -10.05 -9.66
CA MET A 183 4.14 -11.39 -9.60
C MET A 183 4.60 -11.73 -8.19
N GLY A 184 4.78 -13.01 -7.92
CA GLY A 184 5.39 -13.47 -6.68
C GLY A 184 5.49 -14.97 -6.64
N PHE A 185 5.97 -15.46 -5.50
CA PHE A 185 6.02 -16.88 -5.20
C PHE A 185 5.18 -17.21 -3.97
N ALA A 186 4.38 -18.26 -4.06
CA ALA A 186 3.66 -18.85 -2.95
C ALA A 186 4.49 -19.96 -2.31
N LYS A 187 4.89 -19.75 -1.06
CA LYS A 187 5.75 -20.68 -0.32
C LYS A 187 5.22 -20.90 1.09
N ARG A 188 5.38 -22.13 1.59
CA ARG A 188 5.07 -22.49 2.98
C ARG A 188 6.17 -22.00 3.93
N VAL A 189 5.97 -22.20 5.23
CA VAL A 189 6.96 -21.85 6.28
C VAL A 189 8.35 -22.45 6.01
N ASP A 190 8.40 -23.68 5.49
CA ASP A 190 9.64 -24.39 5.17
C ASP A 190 10.24 -24.01 3.80
N ASN A 191 9.71 -22.97 3.15
CA ASN A 191 10.02 -22.52 1.80
C ASN A 191 9.63 -23.49 0.68
N THR A 192 8.88 -24.56 0.96
CA THR A 192 8.36 -25.42 -0.10
C THR A 192 7.35 -24.65 -0.97
N PRO A 193 7.45 -24.75 -2.31
CA PRO A 193 6.46 -24.18 -3.20
C PRO A 193 5.05 -24.70 -2.96
N LEU A 194 4.08 -23.79 -3.03
CA LEU A 194 2.66 -24.14 -3.05
C LEU A 194 2.20 -24.32 -4.51
N ASP A 195 2.55 -25.45 -5.13
CA ASP A 195 2.21 -25.80 -6.52
C ASP A 195 0.70 -26.05 -6.71
N GLY A 196 0.12 -25.54 -7.78
CA GLY A 196 -1.30 -25.74 -8.13
C GLY A 196 -2.30 -24.95 -7.27
N ALA A 197 -1.84 -23.99 -6.46
CA ALA A 197 -2.71 -23.15 -5.65
C ALA A 197 -3.49 -22.15 -6.49
N THR A 198 -4.77 -21.97 -6.17
CA THR A 198 -5.58 -20.91 -6.76
C THR A 198 -5.20 -19.57 -6.13
N VAL A 199 -4.69 -18.65 -6.93
CA VAL A 199 -4.31 -17.30 -6.50
C VAL A 199 -5.39 -16.31 -6.91
N THR A 200 -5.92 -15.56 -5.95
CA THR A 200 -6.87 -14.47 -6.16
C THR A 200 -6.19 -13.13 -5.89
N ILE A 201 -6.20 -12.23 -6.87
CA ILE A 201 -5.63 -10.88 -6.82
C ILE A 201 -6.79 -9.90 -6.79
N THR A 202 -7.00 -9.23 -5.66
CA THR A 202 -8.18 -8.39 -5.41
C THR A 202 -7.78 -6.92 -5.32
N ASN A 203 -8.39 -6.07 -6.14
CA ASN A 203 -8.24 -4.62 -6.00
C ASN A 203 -9.05 -4.15 -4.77
N LEU A 204 -8.38 -3.58 -3.78
CA LEU A 204 -9.01 -3.13 -2.53
C LEU A 204 -9.83 -1.84 -2.69
N ASN A 205 -9.58 -1.06 -3.74
CA ASN A 205 -10.34 0.15 -4.04
C ASN A 205 -11.67 -0.15 -4.73
N THR A 206 -11.71 -1.15 -5.63
CA THR A 206 -12.90 -1.44 -6.46
C THR A 206 -13.57 -2.78 -6.16
N GLY A 207 -12.89 -3.68 -5.44
CA GLY A 207 -13.34 -5.06 -5.21
C GLY A 207 -13.17 -6.00 -6.41
N SER A 208 -12.65 -5.53 -7.55
CA SER A 208 -12.47 -6.37 -8.74
C SER A 208 -11.37 -7.42 -8.53
N THR A 209 -11.61 -8.65 -8.98
CA THR A 209 -10.68 -9.77 -8.79
C THR A 209 -10.13 -10.31 -10.10
N ARG A 210 -8.93 -10.89 -10.03
CA ARG A 210 -8.37 -11.80 -11.04
C ARG A 210 -7.90 -13.08 -10.38
N THR A 211 -8.00 -14.19 -11.10
CA THR A 211 -7.55 -15.50 -10.62
C THR A 211 -6.49 -16.08 -11.54
N THR A 212 -5.49 -16.72 -10.95
CA THR A 212 -4.44 -17.50 -11.63
C THR A 212 -4.10 -18.73 -10.79
N VAL A 213 -3.16 -19.55 -11.25
CA VAL A 213 -2.68 -20.74 -10.54
C VAL A 213 -1.15 -20.67 -10.44
N THR A 214 -0.61 -21.12 -9.32
CA THR A 214 0.84 -21.24 -9.16
C THR A 214 1.42 -22.38 -9.98
N ASP A 215 2.64 -22.23 -10.49
CA ASP A 215 3.36 -23.31 -11.15
C ASP A 215 4.17 -24.18 -10.15
N GLY A 216 4.93 -25.15 -10.65
CA GLY A 216 5.74 -26.08 -9.85
C GLY A 216 6.85 -25.41 -9.00
N SER A 217 7.16 -24.14 -9.24
CA SER A 217 8.06 -23.34 -8.41
C SER A 217 7.32 -22.47 -7.39
N GLY A 218 5.98 -22.49 -7.42
CA GLY A 218 5.10 -21.62 -6.63
C GLY A 218 4.91 -20.25 -7.27
N PHE A 219 5.46 -20.00 -8.46
CA PHE A 219 5.36 -18.72 -9.13
C PHE A 219 3.94 -18.46 -9.59
N TYR A 220 3.50 -17.21 -9.47
CA TYR A 220 2.26 -16.73 -10.07
C TYR A 220 2.43 -15.34 -10.67
N GLY A 221 1.54 -14.99 -11.60
CA GLY A 221 1.49 -13.67 -12.22
C GLY A 221 0.07 -13.16 -12.45
N GLY A 222 -0.15 -11.89 -12.17
CA GLY A 222 -1.34 -11.12 -12.49
C GLY A 222 -1.04 -10.07 -13.54
N LEU A 223 -1.73 -10.12 -14.68
CA LEU A 223 -1.49 -9.21 -15.79
C LEU A 223 -2.59 -8.17 -15.93
N LYS A 224 -2.26 -7.02 -16.54
CA LYS A 224 -3.24 -6.00 -16.97
C LYS A 224 -4.14 -5.52 -15.82
N LEU A 225 -3.50 -5.15 -14.71
CA LEU A 225 -4.15 -4.65 -13.50
C LEU A 225 -4.21 -3.12 -13.56
N LYS A 226 -5.36 -2.51 -13.25
CA LYS A 226 -5.42 -1.06 -13.11
C LYS A 226 -4.60 -0.61 -11.91
N PRO A 227 -3.95 0.57 -11.94
CA PRO A 227 -3.23 1.08 -10.79
C PRO A 227 -4.11 1.12 -9.53
N GLY A 228 -3.53 0.79 -8.38
CA GLY A 228 -4.24 0.76 -7.10
C GLY A 228 -3.67 -0.25 -6.12
N ARG A 229 -4.38 -0.42 -5.00
CA ARG A 229 -4.00 -1.28 -3.88
C ARG A 229 -4.54 -2.69 -4.10
N TYR A 230 -3.69 -3.70 -4.00
CA TYR A 230 -4.09 -5.09 -4.20
C TYR A 230 -3.73 -5.96 -3.00
N LEU A 231 -4.65 -6.87 -2.67
CA LEU A 231 -4.39 -8.01 -1.80
C LEU A 231 -4.33 -9.27 -2.64
N VAL A 232 -3.27 -10.07 -2.45
CA VAL A 232 -3.14 -11.37 -3.08
C VAL A 232 -3.31 -12.48 -2.06
N LYS A 233 -4.07 -13.51 -2.44
CA LYS A 233 -4.36 -14.69 -1.62
C LYS A 233 -4.15 -15.96 -2.44
N ALA A 234 -3.39 -16.93 -1.94
CA ALA A 234 -3.35 -18.29 -2.49
C ALA A 234 -4.15 -19.24 -1.60
N VAL A 235 -4.85 -20.20 -2.23
CA VAL A 235 -5.57 -21.27 -1.55
C VAL A 235 -5.29 -22.63 -2.20
N LEU A 236 -4.91 -23.62 -1.39
CA LEU A 236 -4.79 -25.02 -1.81
C LEU A 236 -5.13 -25.94 -0.64
N ASN A 237 -6.10 -26.84 -0.79
CA ASN A 237 -6.45 -27.85 0.23
C ASN A 237 -6.62 -27.26 1.66
N ASN A 238 -7.31 -26.11 1.76
CA ASN A 238 -7.52 -25.31 2.98
C ASN A 238 -6.29 -24.55 3.53
N GLU A 239 -5.10 -24.74 2.95
CA GLU A 239 -3.95 -23.89 3.21
C GLU A 239 -4.19 -22.52 2.56
N MET A 240 -4.00 -21.44 3.31
CA MET A 240 -4.17 -20.07 2.85
C MET A 240 -2.89 -19.27 3.08
N LEU A 241 -2.39 -18.64 2.03
CA LEU A 241 -1.26 -17.72 2.09
C LEU A 241 -1.72 -16.34 1.64
N TYR A 242 -1.16 -15.29 2.23
CA TYR A 242 -1.47 -13.90 1.90
C TYR A 242 -0.21 -13.14 1.55
N SER A 243 -0.38 -12.08 0.77
CA SER A 243 0.64 -11.06 0.57
C SER A 243 0.32 -9.90 1.50
N CYS A 244 1.33 -9.10 1.80
CA CYS A 244 1.05 -7.73 2.22
C CYS A 244 0.52 -6.91 1.04
N VAL A 245 -0.14 -5.78 1.32
CA VAL A 245 -0.78 -4.96 0.30
C VAL A 245 0.25 -4.52 -0.74
N ALA A 246 -0.04 -4.82 -1.99
CA ALA A 246 0.80 -4.52 -3.14
C ALA A 246 0.28 -3.29 -3.89
N GLU A 247 1.12 -2.27 -4.04
CA GLU A 247 0.80 -1.08 -4.83
C GLU A 247 1.14 -1.33 -6.30
N VAL A 248 0.12 -1.40 -7.14
CA VAL A 248 0.29 -1.60 -8.59
C VAL A 248 0.34 -0.25 -9.27
N SER A 249 1.40 -0.02 -10.06
CA SER A 249 1.57 1.16 -10.90
C SER A 249 1.60 0.78 -12.38
N ALA A 250 1.12 1.67 -13.25
CA ALA A 250 1.10 1.42 -14.68
C ALA A 250 2.52 1.22 -15.24
N GLY A 251 2.72 0.20 -16.05
CA GLY A 251 4.00 -0.12 -16.70
C GLY A 251 5.00 -0.84 -15.81
N THR A 252 4.64 -1.13 -14.56
CA THR A 252 5.53 -1.76 -13.58
C THR A 252 5.10 -3.17 -13.25
N VAL A 253 6.06 -3.98 -12.81
CA VAL A 253 5.82 -5.31 -12.23
C VAL A 253 6.04 -5.18 -10.73
N THR A 254 4.95 -5.22 -9.96
CA THR A 254 4.97 -5.21 -8.50
C THR A 254 5.17 -6.62 -7.97
N THR A 255 6.05 -6.78 -6.99
CA THR A 255 6.27 -8.07 -6.31
C THR A 255 5.34 -8.21 -5.10
N ALA A 256 4.72 -9.38 -4.95
CA ALA A 256 3.84 -9.71 -3.84
C ALA A 256 4.02 -11.19 -3.46
N ASP A 257 5.08 -11.51 -2.72
CA ASP A 257 5.28 -12.89 -2.29
C ASP A 257 4.20 -13.31 -1.28
N LEU A 258 3.80 -14.58 -1.37
CA LEU A 258 2.73 -15.18 -0.58
C LEU A 258 3.35 -16.15 0.42
N HIS A 259 3.12 -15.89 1.69
CA HIS A 259 3.60 -16.73 2.79
C HIS A 259 2.51 -16.89 3.86
N PRO A 260 2.68 -17.82 4.81
CA PRO A 260 1.83 -17.87 5.99
C PRO A 260 2.00 -16.57 6.76
N GLU A 261 0.89 -15.89 7.03
CA GLU A 261 0.89 -14.62 7.73
C GLU A 261 0.88 -14.86 9.23
N THR A 262 1.80 -14.20 9.93
CA THR A 262 1.99 -14.35 11.38
C THR A 262 1.86 -13.03 12.13
N THR A 263 1.59 -11.93 11.42
CA THR A 263 1.50 -10.59 12.00
C THR A 263 0.03 -10.32 12.30
N ALA A 264 -0.30 -10.09 13.57
CA ALA A 264 -1.65 -9.71 13.96
C ALA A 264 -1.97 -8.25 13.63
N PRO A 265 -3.25 -7.87 13.52
CA PRO A 265 -3.67 -6.49 13.35
C PRO A 265 -3.21 -5.57 14.47
N THR A 266 -3.30 -4.26 14.24
CA THR A 266 -3.15 -3.24 15.28
C THR A 266 -4.45 -2.46 15.46
N THR A 267 -5.01 -2.47 16.67
CA THR A 267 -6.16 -1.61 17.04
C THR A 267 -5.75 -0.43 17.91
N SER A 268 -6.40 0.70 17.69
CA SER A 268 -6.33 1.95 18.46
C SER A 268 -7.71 2.32 19.01
N ALA A 269 -7.73 2.98 20.17
CA ALA A 269 -8.95 3.49 20.80
C ALA A 269 -8.90 5.02 20.89
N VAL A 270 -10.02 5.67 20.58
CA VAL A 270 -10.21 7.11 20.71
C VAL A 270 -11.41 7.37 21.62
N LEU A 271 -11.21 8.22 22.63
CA LEU A 271 -12.28 8.66 23.53
C LEU A 271 -12.91 9.94 23.00
N ASN A 272 -14.21 10.10 23.22
CA ASN A 272 -14.91 11.36 22.99
C ASN A 272 -15.79 11.68 24.21
N PRO A 273 -15.62 12.86 24.85
CA PRO A 273 -14.73 13.95 24.44
C PRO A 273 -13.23 13.61 24.57
N SER A 274 -12.37 14.37 23.91
CA SER A 274 -10.90 14.29 24.06
C SER A 274 -10.30 15.70 23.90
N PRO A 275 -9.58 16.24 24.90
CA PRO A 275 -9.27 15.63 26.20
C PRO A 275 -10.53 15.48 27.09
N ALA A 276 -10.36 14.89 28.27
CA ALA A 276 -11.43 14.78 29.26
C ALA A 276 -11.98 16.17 29.61
N ASN A 277 -13.30 16.27 29.76
CA ASN A 277 -14.02 17.54 29.97
C ASN A 277 -14.22 17.91 31.44
N GLY A 278 -13.72 17.08 32.37
CA GLY A 278 -13.52 17.42 33.77
C GLY A 278 -12.06 17.72 34.09
N SER A 279 -11.74 17.71 35.37
CA SER A 279 -10.40 17.90 35.92
C SER A 279 -9.68 16.57 36.12
N ASN A 280 -8.34 16.59 36.16
CA ASN A 280 -7.50 15.42 36.51
C ASN A 280 -7.76 14.15 35.66
N GLY A 281 -8.21 14.31 34.41
CA GLY A 281 -8.52 13.19 33.51
C GLY A 281 -9.90 12.55 33.73
N TRP A 282 -10.74 13.12 34.59
CA TRP A 282 -12.14 12.74 34.74
C TRP A 282 -13.03 13.36 33.68
N TYR A 283 -14.11 12.65 33.39
CA TYR A 283 -15.19 13.13 32.54
C TYR A 283 -16.41 13.48 33.39
N VAL A 284 -17.03 14.62 33.09
CA VAL A 284 -18.27 15.08 33.75
C VAL A 284 -19.50 14.85 32.87
N THR A 285 -19.35 14.08 31.79
CA THR A 285 -20.41 13.64 30.88
C THR A 285 -20.16 12.20 30.45
N ASN A 286 -21.15 11.59 29.79
CA ASN A 286 -20.96 10.29 29.14
C ASN A 286 -19.80 10.34 28.13
N VAL A 287 -19.11 9.22 27.98
CA VAL A 287 -17.96 9.06 27.08
C VAL A 287 -18.29 8.03 26.01
N THR A 288 -17.80 8.24 24.80
CA THR A 288 -17.82 7.22 23.75
C THR A 288 -16.41 6.75 23.42
N VAL A 289 -16.24 5.43 23.29
CA VAL A 289 -15.00 4.79 22.86
C VAL A 289 -15.17 4.35 21.41
N SER A 290 -14.33 4.86 20.53
CA SER A 290 -14.26 4.45 19.13
C SER A 290 -12.99 3.65 18.89
N LEU A 291 -13.13 2.44 18.33
CA LEU A 291 -12.02 1.58 17.96
C LEU A 291 -11.75 1.66 16.45
N SER A 292 -10.47 1.67 16.07
CA SER A 292 -10.01 1.60 14.68
C SER A 292 -8.87 0.61 14.57
N ALA A 293 -9.01 -0.37 13.67
CA ALA A 293 -8.05 -1.45 13.45
C ALA A 293 -7.51 -1.42 12.02
N SER A 294 -6.23 -1.73 11.87
CA SER A 294 -5.57 -1.86 10.57
C SER A 294 -4.70 -3.11 10.54
N ASP A 295 -4.67 -3.73 9.37
CA ASP A 295 -3.75 -4.80 9.02
C ASP A 295 -3.34 -4.65 7.55
N ASP A 296 -2.04 -4.68 7.28
CA ASP A 296 -1.47 -4.42 5.96
C ASP A 296 -1.28 -5.69 5.12
N CYS A 297 -1.69 -6.86 5.63
CA CYS A 297 -1.60 -8.12 4.90
C CYS A 297 -2.98 -8.71 4.64
N SER A 298 -3.44 -9.73 5.37
CA SER A 298 -4.76 -10.33 5.08
C SER A 298 -5.94 -9.38 5.35
N GLY A 299 -5.70 -8.28 6.05
CA GLY A 299 -6.69 -7.32 6.46
C GLY A 299 -7.45 -7.77 7.72
N VAL A 300 -8.14 -6.83 8.36
CA VAL A 300 -8.91 -7.11 9.59
C VAL A 300 -10.14 -7.96 9.26
N ALA A 301 -10.33 -9.06 9.98
CA ALA A 301 -11.55 -9.88 9.91
C ALA A 301 -12.59 -9.45 10.94
N ALA A 302 -12.16 -9.21 12.18
CA ALA A 302 -13.05 -8.80 13.27
C ALA A 302 -12.31 -7.95 14.31
N THR A 303 -13.05 -7.03 14.92
CA THR A 303 -12.65 -6.29 16.12
C THR A 303 -13.66 -6.60 17.21
N GLU A 304 -13.19 -6.81 18.44
CA GLU A 304 -14.00 -7.18 19.60
C GLU A 304 -13.58 -6.37 20.83
N TYR A 305 -14.49 -6.19 21.77
CA TYR A 305 -14.24 -5.54 23.06
C TYR A 305 -14.87 -6.30 24.22
N SER A 306 -14.41 -6.02 25.44
CA SER A 306 -14.84 -6.67 26.66
C SER A 306 -14.76 -5.71 27.86
N SER A 307 -15.73 -5.79 28.77
CA SER A 307 -15.74 -5.04 30.04
C SER A 307 -15.14 -5.81 31.22
N ASP A 308 -14.99 -7.13 31.11
CA ASP A 308 -14.45 -8.01 32.15
C ASP A 308 -13.14 -8.72 31.74
N GLY A 309 -12.72 -8.54 30.49
CA GLY A 309 -11.54 -9.21 29.90
C GLY A 309 -11.76 -10.68 29.55
N VAL A 310 -12.96 -11.22 29.77
CA VAL A 310 -13.29 -12.64 29.60
C VAL A 310 -14.35 -12.83 28.52
N ASN A 311 -15.44 -12.05 28.57
CA ASN A 311 -16.54 -12.10 27.62
C ASN A 311 -16.35 -11.06 26.51
N TRP A 312 -16.19 -11.52 25.28
CA TRP A 312 -15.90 -10.68 24.11
C TRP A 312 -17.15 -10.40 23.28
N THR A 313 -17.35 -9.14 22.91
CA THR A 313 -18.46 -8.66 22.10
C THR A 313 -17.93 -8.08 20.78
N PRO A 314 -18.53 -8.44 19.62
CA PRO A 314 -18.15 -7.83 18.35
C PRO A 314 -18.33 -6.31 18.35
N TYR A 315 -17.31 -5.59 17.87
CA TYR A 315 -17.36 -4.14 17.72
C TYR A 315 -18.05 -3.76 16.40
N THR A 316 -19.30 -3.30 16.49
CA THR A 316 -20.11 -2.86 15.34
C THR A 316 -20.34 -1.34 15.30
N GLY A 317 -19.85 -0.62 16.30
CA GLY A 317 -20.05 0.83 16.47
C GLY A 317 -19.49 1.30 17.80
N SER A 318 -19.48 2.62 18.01
CA SER A 318 -18.92 3.25 19.21
C SER A 318 -19.55 2.69 20.50
N ILE A 319 -18.71 2.47 21.51
CA ILE A 319 -19.12 1.97 22.83
C ILE A 319 -19.45 3.19 23.71
N SER A 320 -20.66 3.27 24.26
CA SER A 320 -21.03 4.35 25.19
C SER A 320 -20.82 3.91 26.64
N ILE A 321 -20.13 4.76 27.41
CA ILE A 321 -19.92 4.60 28.85
C ILE A 321 -20.67 5.75 29.53
N SER A 322 -21.66 5.40 30.33
CA SER A 322 -22.50 6.35 31.08
C SER A 322 -22.42 6.17 32.58
N ASP A 323 -21.94 5.03 33.05
CA ASP A 323 -21.85 4.73 34.47
C ASP A 323 -20.68 5.52 35.09
N GLU A 324 -20.91 6.02 36.30
CA GLU A 324 -19.88 6.75 37.05
C GLU A 324 -18.86 5.78 37.68
N GLY A 325 -17.68 6.31 37.98
CA GLY A 325 -16.52 5.55 38.43
C GLY A 325 -15.59 5.17 37.28
N ALA A 326 -14.69 4.22 37.57
CA ALA A 326 -13.71 3.74 36.61
C ALA A 326 -14.26 2.55 35.82
N THR A 327 -14.34 2.70 34.50
CA THR A 327 -14.67 1.63 33.55
C THR A 327 -13.45 1.33 32.68
N THR A 328 -13.02 0.06 32.64
CA THR A 328 -11.98 -0.41 31.73
C THR A 328 -12.60 -1.17 30.57
N VAL A 329 -12.25 -0.79 29.35
CA VAL A 329 -12.63 -1.48 28.12
C VAL A 329 -11.38 -2.18 27.57
N SER A 330 -11.43 -3.50 27.53
CA SER A 330 -10.45 -4.32 26.80
C SER A 330 -10.86 -4.45 25.35
N TYR A 331 -9.91 -4.46 24.42
CA TYR A 331 -10.18 -4.61 22.99
C TYR A 331 -9.08 -5.38 22.26
N ARG A 332 -9.44 -6.05 21.18
CA ARG A 332 -8.53 -6.78 20.29
C ARG A 332 -9.14 -6.92 18.88
N SER A 333 -8.29 -7.21 17.90
CA SER A 333 -8.68 -7.56 16.54
C SER A 333 -8.01 -8.84 16.06
N THR A 334 -8.69 -9.52 15.14
CA THR A 334 -8.20 -10.72 14.44
C THR A 334 -8.21 -10.46 12.94
N ASP A 335 -7.14 -10.86 12.24
CA ASP A 335 -7.03 -10.74 10.78
C ASP A 335 -7.75 -11.89 10.04
N ARG A 336 -7.70 -11.92 8.70
CA ARG A 336 -8.28 -13.01 7.89
C ARG A 336 -7.36 -14.23 7.75
N ALA A 337 -6.14 -14.18 8.26
CA ALA A 337 -5.24 -15.30 8.43
C ALA A 337 -5.46 -16.04 9.77
N GLY A 338 -6.19 -15.44 10.71
CA GLY A 338 -6.49 -15.98 12.04
C GLY A 338 -5.55 -15.49 13.15
N ASN A 339 -4.70 -14.49 12.91
CA ASN A 339 -3.84 -13.92 13.95
C ASN A 339 -4.63 -12.90 14.78
N THR A 340 -4.68 -13.12 16.09
CA THR A 340 -5.31 -12.20 17.05
C THR A 340 -4.24 -11.37 17.76
N GLU A 341 -4.46 -10.06 17.87
CA GLU A 341 -3.53 -9.17 18.57
C GLU A 341 -3.54 -9.39 20.09
N VAL A 342 -2.47 -8.96 20.76
CA VAL A 342 -2.45 -8.90 22.23
C VAL A 342 -3.49 -7.92 22.72
N VAL A 343 -4.27 -8.32 23.73
CA VAL A 343 -5.34 -7.51 24.32
C VAL A 343 -4.80 -6.15 24.78
N LYS A 344 -5.47 -5.08 24.35
CA LYS A 344 -5.23 -3.70 24.77
C LYS A 344 -6.37 -3.22 25.65
N THR A 345 -6.13 -2.17 26.44
CA THR A 345 -7.11 -1.62 27.36
C THR A 345 -7.16 -0.10 27.28
N VAL A 346 -8.34 0.47 27.47
CA VAL A 346 -8.55 1.89 27.74
C VAL A 346 -9.41 2.05 29.00
N THR A 347 -9.03 2.96 29.89
CA THR A 347 -9.77 3.23 31.12
C THR A 347 -10.40 4.61 31.04
N VAL A 348 -11.67 4.68 31.42
CA VAL A 348 -12.48 5.90 31.46
C VAL A 348 -12.97 6.12 32.89
N GLN A 349 -12.80 7.34 33.39
CA GLN A 349 -13.23 7.72 34.74
C GLN A 349 -14.30 8.80 34.61
N ILE A 350 -15.52 8.51 35.04
CA ILE A 350 -16.66 9.43 34.94
C ILE A 350 -17.14 9.82 36.33
N ASP A 351 -17.32 11.11 36.56
CA ASP A 351 -18.02 11.61 37.74
C ASP A 351 -18.85 12.83 37.34
N LYS A 352 -20.17 12.66 37.33
CA LYS A 352 -21.17 13.68 37.01
C LYS A 352 -21.80 14.25 38.28
N THR A 353 -21.51 13.65 39.43
CA THR A 353 -22.16 13.94 40.69
C THR A 353 -21.46 15.12 41.34
N VAL A 354 -22.23 16.16 41.69
CA VAL A 354 -21.66 17.30 42.40
C VAL A 354 -21.33 16.91 43.85
N PRO A 355 -20.25 17.43 44.44
CA PRO A 355 -19.95 17.25 45.85
C PRO A 355 -21.06 17.83 46.74
N THR A 356 -21.15 17.36 47.97
CA THR A 356 -22.02 17.96 49.01
C THR A 356 -21.23 18.90 49.91
N ILE A 357 -21.87 19.97 50.39
CA ILE A 357 -21.28 20.91 51.36
C ILE A 357 -22.34 21.38 52.36
N ASN A 358 -21.94 21.44 53.63
CA ASN A 358 -22.64 22.15 54.70
C ASN A 358 -21.68 23.18 55.29
N LEU A 359 -22.09 24.44 55.36
CA LEU A 359 -21.29 25.55 55.89
C LEU A 359 -22.00 26.20 57.09
N LYS A 360 -21.25 26.48 58.16
CA LYS A 360 -21.74 27.22 59.32
C LYS A 360 -20.77 28.33 59.71
N ALA A 361 -21.29 29.48 60.13
CA ALA A 361 -20.51 30.57 60.71
C ALA A 361 -20.76 30.66 62.22
N ASN A 362 -19.70 30.88 63.01
CA ASN A 362 -19.79 31.09 64.45
C ASN A 362 -18.82 32.19 64.91
N PRO A 363 -19.30 33.30 65.48
CA PRO A 363 -20.71 33.64 65.67
C PRO A 363 -21.41 33.98 64.34
N SER A 364 -22.66 33.56 64.15
CA SER A 364 -23.51 33.98 63.02
C SER A 364 -24.25 35.29 63.29
N ARG A 365 -24.17 35.80 64.52
CA ARG A 365 -24.77 37.07 64.98
C ARG A 365 -23.78 37.78 65.88
N ILE A 366 -23.50 39.05 65.59
CA ILE A 366 -22.48 39.84 66.28
C ILE A 366 -23.14 41.08 66.88
N TYR A 367 -22.87 41.34 68.15
CA TYR A 367 -23.36 42.48 68.91
C TYR A 367 -22.37 42.82 70.03
N PRO A 368 -22.15 44.10 70.40
CA PRO A 368 -22.71 45.33 69.80
C PRO A 368 -22.00 45.76 68.50
N PRO A 369 -22.63 46.64 67.67
CA PRO A 369 -22.00 47.22 66.48
C PRO A 369 -20.99 48.33 66.88
N ASN A 370 -19.90 47.94 67.54
CA ASN A 370 -18.90 48.83 68.14
C ASN A 370 -17.69 49.18 67.25
N GLY A 371 -17.68 48.74 65.98
CA GLY A 371 -16.58 48.94 65.03
C GLY A 371 -15.35 48.06 65.25
N GLN A 372 -15.38 47.12 66.19
CA GLN A 372 -14.26 46.20 66.41
C GLN A 372 -14.22 45.08 65.36
N SER A 373 -13.02 44.61 65.03
CA SER A 373 -12.83 43.42 64.22
C SER A 373 -13.21 42.17 65.02
N VAL A 374 -14.14 41.38 64.50
CA VAL A 374 -14.59 40.11 65.09
C VAL A 374 -14.14 38.97 64.21
N THR A 375 -13.48 37.98 64.82
CA THR A 375 -13.13 36.73 64.12
C THR A 375 -14.33 35.81 64.14
N VAL A 376 -14.79 35.42 62.95
CA VAL A 376 -15.83 34.42 62.72
C VAL A 376 -15.17 33.14 62.24
N THR A 377 -15.45 32.04 62.92
CA THR A 377 -15.04 30.70 62.49
C THR A 377 -16.06 30.16 61.51
N LEU A 378 -15.62 29.83 60.31
CA LEU A 378 -16.38 29.10 59.32
C LEU A 378 -16.07 27.61 59.45
N SER A 379 -17.07 26.80 59.78
CA SER A 379 -16.94 25.34 59.88
C SER A 379 -17.69 24.69 58.73
N GLY A 380 -16.98 23.90 57.93
CA GLY A 380 -17.56 23.21 56.78
C GLY A 380 -17.38 21.70 56.85
N VAL A 381 -18.35 20.97 56.31
CA VAL A 381 -18.27 19.52 56.08
C VAL A 381 -18.71 19.26 54.65
N GLY A 382 -17.94 18.46 53.91
CA GLY A 382 -18.27 18.08 52.55
C GLY A 382 -17.95 16.63 52.27
N SER A 383 -18.60 16.09 51.24
CA SER A 383 -18.34 14.73 50.75
C SER A 383 -18.61 14.57 49.27
N ASP A 384 -17.79 13.74 48.63
CA ASP A 384 -17.97 13.23 47.28
C ASP A 384 -17.48 11.77 47.23
N ALA A 385 -18.28 10.86 46.69
CA ALA A 385 -18.02 9.42 46.80
C ALA A 385 -17.19 8.84 45.64
N ILE A 386 -17.13 9.52 44.49
CA ILE A 386 -16.62 8.97 43.24
C ILE A 386 -15.24 9.53 42.93
N SER A 387 -15.12 10.84 42.64
CA SER A 387 -13.83 11.47 42.38
C SER A 387 -13.13 11.99 43.65
N GLY A 388 -13.90 12.20 44.73
CA GLY A 388 -13.43 12.73 45.99
C GLY A 388 -13.27 14.25 45.97
N LEU A 389 -12.99 14.87 47.12
CA LEU A 389 -12.91 16.33 47.23
C LEU A 389 -11.57 16.87 46.70
N ALA A 390 -11.57 18.07 46.11
CA ALA A 390 -10.36 18.76 45.66
C ALA A 390 -10.12 20.09 46.39
N SER A 391 -11.13 20.95 46.52
CA SER A 391 -10.95 22.23 47.19
C SER A 391 -12.26 22.87 47.66
N VAL A 392 -12.14 23.88 48.52
CA VAL A 392 -13.22 24.82 48.84
C VAL A 392 -12.68 26.24 48.73
N SER A 393 -13.46 27.10 48.08
CA SER A 393 -13.19 28.53 47.92
C SER A 393 -14.38 29.34 48.43
N TYR A 394 -14.17 30.63 48.68
CA TYR A 394 -15.19 31.49 49.28
C TYR A 394 -15.32 32.79 48.53
N VAL A 395 -16.56 33.26 48.40
CA VAL A 395 -16.90 34.64 48.07
C VAL A 395 -17.64 35.21 49.25
N VAL A 396 -17.11 36.27 49.85
CA VAL A 396 -17.77 36.96 50.95
C VAL A 396 -18.15 38.36 50.51
N THR A 397 -19.43 38.70 50.62
CA THR A 397 -19.99 40.01 50.29
C THR A 397 -20.79 40.52 51.45
N ASP A 398 -20.59 41.79 51.83
CA ASP A 398 -21.57 42.47 52.66
C ASP A 398 -22.68 43.10 51.82
N GLU A 399 -23.77 43.48 52.47
CA GLU A 399 -24.90 44.18 51.83
C GLU A 399 -24.55 45.59 51.31
N TYR A 400 -23.38 46.12 51.67
CA TYR A 400 -22.87 47.40 51.18
C TYR A 400 -21.98 47.26 49.94
N GLY A 401 -21.78 46.03 49.45
CA GLY A 401 -20.98 45.71 48.25
C GLY A 401 -19.49 45.50 48.50
N THR A 402 -19.03 45.48 49.76
CA THR A 402 -17.65 45.16 50.13
C THR A 402 -17.41 43.67 49.96
N THR A 403 -16.31 43.31 49.31
CA THR A 403 -15.87 41.92 49.17
C THR A 403 -14.71 41.62 50.12
N MET A 404 -14.72 40.42 50.71
CA MET A 404 -13.61 39.92 51.52
C MET A 404 -13.10 38.60 50.95
N ASN A 405 -11.82 38.33 51.18
CA ASN A 405 -11.15 37.17 50.63
C ASN A 405 -10.79 36.17 51.74
N ILE A 406 -11.06 34.89 51.49
CA ILE A 406 -10.55 33.77 52.28
C ILE A 406 -9.75 32.91 51.32
N PRO A 407 -8.50 32.53 51.64
CA PRO A 407 -7.71 31.67 50.76
C PRO A 407 -8.44 30.36 50.45
N THR A 408 -8.37 29.91 49.20
CA THR A 408 -8.85 28.59 48.80
C THR A 408 -8.12 27.51 49.61
N ARG A 409 -8.89 26.57 50.15
CA ARG A 409 -8.39 25.42 50.90
C ARG A 409 -8.40 24.18 50.02
N THR A 410 -7.29 23.46 49.97
CA THR A 410 -7.22 22.12 49.37
C THR A 410 -7.89 21.10 50.28
N LEU A 411 -8.72 20.25 49.68
CA LEU A 411 -9.37 19.11 50.33
C LEU A 411 -8.90 17.83 49.64
N SER A 412 -9.09 16.68 50.28
CA SER A 412 -8.78 15.38 49.71
C SER A 412 -9.62 14.29 50.36
N GLY A 413 -9.76 13.15 49.67
CA GLY A 413 -10.56 12.01 50.13
C GLY A 413 -12.06 12.21 49.93
N ASN A 414 -12.83 11.18 50.27
CA ASN A 414 -14.27 11.15 49.97
C ASN A 414 -15.11 12.03 50.90
N SER A 415 -14.54 12.47 52.02
CA SER A 415 -15.19 13.38 52.95
C SER A 415 -14.15 14.16 53.74
N ALA A 416 -14.43 15.44 54.01
CA ALA A 416 -13.57 16.28 54.83
C ALA A 416 -14.39 17.21 55.72
N SER A 417 -13.86 17.50 56.90
CA SER A 417 -14.31 18.60 57.76
C SER A 417 -13.18 19.62 57.88
N TRP A 418 -13.52 20.91 57.87
CA TRP A 418 -12.53 21.97 57.93
C TRP A 418 -13.04 23.18 58.69
N THR A 419 -12.08 24.02 59.12
CA THR A 419 -12.35 25.30 59.76
C THR A 419 -11.47 26.39 59.16
N ASP A 420 -12.09 27.50 58.76
CA ASP A 420 -11.42 28.72 58.28
C ASP A 420 -11.84 29.93 59.12
N SER A 421 -11.05 30.99 59.09
CA SER A 421 -11.31 32.22 59.84
C SER A 421 -11.60 33.38 58.88
N LEU A 422 -12.68 34.12 59.16
CA LEU A 422 -13.03 35.37 58.51
C LEU A 422 -13.02 36.48 59.55
N ILE A 423 -12.37 37.60 59.27
CA ILE A 423 -12.44 38.78 60.11
C ILE A 423 -13.47 39.73 59.51
N VAL A 424 -14.53 40.03 60.26
CA VAL A 424 -15.56 41.00 59.88
C VAL A 424 -15.52 42.20 60.82
N GLU A 425 -16.01 43.34 60.35
CA GLU A 425 -16.13 44.53 61.19
C GLU A 425 -17.51 44.52 61.85
N ALA A 426 -17.56 44.64 63.17
CA ALA A 426 -18.81 44.80 63.91
C ALA A 426 -19.33 46.24 63.77
N SER A 427 -19.58 46.71 62.55
CA SER A 427 -20.16 48.03 62.27
C SER A 427 -21.26 47.93 61.23
N ARG A 428 -22.18 48.89 61.29
CA ARG A 428 -23.26 49.12 60.33
C ARG A 428 -23.30 50.60 59.96
N ARG A 429 -23.91 50.95 58.83
CA ARG A 429 -24.21 52.34 58.50
C ARG A 429 -25.32 52.86 59.44
N GLY A 430 -25.29 54.15 59.76
CA GLY A 430 -26.24 54.72 60.72
C GLY A 430 -27.70 54.69 60.26
N ASP A 431 -27.92 54.63 58.95
CA ASP A 431 -29.22 54.53 58.27
C ASP A 431 -29.70 53.10 58.04
N ASP A 432 -28.87 52.10 58.36
CA ASP A 432 -29.21 50.69 58.30
C ASP A 432 -29.90 50.26 59.61
N LEU A 433 -31.22 50.03 59.51
CA LEU A 433 -32.12 49.74 60.63
C LEU A 433 -32.31 48.24 60.89
N ASP A 434 -31.99 47.38 59.93
CA ASP A 434 -32.05 45.91 60.04
C ASP A 434 -30.70 45.26 60.35
N GLY A 435 -29.61 46.03 60.25
CA GLY A 435 -28.25 45.65 60.63
C GLY A 435 -27.48 45.01 59.48
N ARG A 436 -26.14 45.07 59.54
CA ARG A 436 -25.29 44.68 58.42
C ARG A 436 -25.24 43.17 58.20
N LEU A 437 -25.62 42.70 57.01
CA LEU A 437 -25.44 41.31 56.60
C LEU A 437 -24.12 41.09 55.86
N TYR A 438 -23.33 40.12 56.34
CA TYR A 438 -22.25 39.49 55.60
C TYR A 438 -22.69 38.11 55.11
N ARG A 439 -22.68 37.92 53.79
CA ARG A 439 -23.00 36.65 53.14
C ARG A 439 -21.72 35.95 52.69
N VAL A 440 -21.47 34.76 53.24
CA VAL A 440 -20.37 33.87 52.84
C VAL A 440 -20.94 32.80 51.93
N VAL A 441 -20.53 32.77 50.67
CA VAL A 441 -20.82 31.68 49.74
C VAL A 441 -19.55 30.84 49.60
N ALA A 442 -19.58 29.61 50.10
CA ALA A 442 -18.53 28.63 49.86
C ALA A 442 -18.86 27.81 48.62
N THR A 443 -17.90 27.68 47.71
CA THR A 443 -17.96 26.76 46.56
C THR A 443 -17.00 25.61 46.82
N ILE A 444 -17.53 24.40 46.97
CA ILE A 444 -16.73 23.18 47.04
C ILE A 444 -16.58 22.59 45.64
N THR A 445 -15.40 22.04 45.35
CA THR A 445 -15.05 21.39 44.08
C THR A 445 -14.51 19.99 44.36
N ASP A 446 -14.98 19.01 43.60
CA ASP A 446 -14.46 17.64 43.63
C ASP A 446 -13.23 17.46 42.70
N ALA A 447 -12.66 16.26 42.64
CA ALA A 447 -11.48 15.98 41.82
C ALA A 447 -11.80 15.90 40.32
N ALA A 448 -13.06 15.67 39.95
CA ALA A 448 -13.55 15.73 38.57
C ALA A 448 -13.89 17.16 38.11
N GLY A 449 -13.88 18.14 39.01
CA GLY A 449 -14.21 19.53 38.74
C GLY A 449 -15.69 19.89 38.86
N ASN A 450 -16.55 18.99 39.33
CA ASN A 450 -17.93 19.36 39.66
C ASN A 450 -17.94 20.25 40.90
N THR A 451 -18.91 21.16 40.96
CA THR A 451 -19.01 22.14 42.05
C THR A 451 -20.40 22.22 42.64
N SER A 452 -20.46 22.54 43.92
CA SER A 452 -21.69 22.93 44.61
C SER A 452 -21.40 24.05 45.60
N THR A 453 -22.44 24.73 46.06
CA THR A 453 -22.31 25.88 46.95
C THR A 453 -23.12 25.73 48.23
N ALA A 454 -22.63 26.33 49.32
CA ALA A 454 -23.38 26.54 50.54
C ALA A 454 -23.18 27.97 51.05
N THR A 455 -24.20 28.50 51.71
CA THR A 455 -24.20 29.86 52.23
C THR A 455 -24.22 29.87 53.75
N ALA A 456 -23.43 30.73 54.36
CA ALA A 456 -23.53 31.09 55.77
C ALA A 456 -23.66 32.61 55.89
N ASP A 457 -24.70 33.05 56.58
CA ASP A 457 -24.98 34.47 56.82
C ASP A 457 -24.51 34.85 58.23
N ILE A 458 -23.84 36.01 58.33
CA ILE A 458 -23.37 36.62 59.58
C ILE A 458 -24.01 38.00 59.69
N VAL A 459 -24.79 38.22 60.74
CA VAL A 459 -25.55 39.46 60.94
C VAL A 459 -24.92 40.30 62.05
N ILE A 460 -24.58 41.56 61.75
CA ILE A 460 -24.26 42.56 62.77
C ILE A 460 -25.58 43.14 63.26
N GLU A 461 -25.99 42.81 64.48
CA GLU A 461 -27.31 43.19 64.99
C GLU A 461 -27.39 44.70 65.26
N HIS A 462 -28.53 45.29 64.91
CA HIS A 462 -28.95 46.58 65.44
C HIS A 462 -29.17 46.48 66.96
N ASP A 463 -28.96 47.59 67.66
CA ASP A 463 -29.16 47.86 69.07
C ASP A 463 -30.36 47.08 69.65
N ARG A 464 -30.13 46.21 70.65
CA ARG A 464 -31.19 45.50 71.41
C ARG A 464 -31.89 46.42 72.44
N GLY A 465 -32.11 47.69 72.09
CA GLY A 465 -32.76 48.68 72.93
C GLY A 465 -34.26 48.68 72.71
N ASN A 466 -35.02 48.39 73.78
CA ASN A 466 -36.48 48.43 73.87
C ASN A 466 -37.12 49.62 73.14
N HIS A 467 -38.22 49.35 72.42
CA HIS A 467 -39.26 50.35 72.13
C HIS A 467 -39.70 51.11 73.38
#